data_AF-A0A8X6LR56-F1
#
_entry.id   AF-A0A8X6LR56-F1
#
_cell.length_a   1.000
_cell.length_b   1.000
_cell.length_c   1.000
_cell.angle_alpha   90.00
_cell.angle_beta   90.00
_cell.angle_gamma   90.00
#
_symmetry.space_group_name_H-M   'P 1'
#
loop_
_entity.id
_entity.type
_entity.pdbx_description
1 polymer ?
#
loop_
_entity_poly.entity_id
_entity_poly.type
_entity_poly.pdbx_seq_one_letter_code
_entity_poly.pdbx_strand_id
1 'polypeptide(L)'
;MNQKILKTLSVASIRMDSNVARNGRLIDIVDINWREEKLPNEAIAVPAAELPDPEPDNSNPQETLREQEQKWTDLALNMIHRTIPTVHTS
;
A
#
# COMPACT_ATOMS: atom_id res chain seq x y z
N MET A 1 -14.79 49.77 47.82
CA MET A 1 -15.37 49.24 46.57
C MET A 1 -14.32 48.35 45.89
N ASN A 2 -14.68 47.12 45.58
CA ASN A 2 -13.78 45.95 45.55
C ASN A 2 -12.83 45.83 44.35
N GLN A 3 -11.61 46.36 44.47
CA GLN A 3 -10.48 46.05 43.57
C GLN A 3 -10.07 44.55 43.60
N LYS A 4 -10.46 43.80 44.63
CA LYS A 4 -10.15 42.36 44.78
C LYS A 4 -10.99 41.44 43.87
N ILE A 5 -12.22 41.85 43.52
CA ILE A 5 -13.14 41.03 42.69
C ILE A 5 -12.76 41.09 41.20
N LEU A 6 -12.18 42.20 40.75
CA LEU A 6 -11.75 42.35 39.36
C LEU A 6 -10.49 41.54 39.04
N LYS A 7 -9.63 41.25 40.03
CA LYS A 7 -8.42 40.44 39.81
C LYS A 7 -8.69 38.94 39.67
N THR A 8 -9.81 38.44 40.22
CA THR A 8 -10.17 37.01 40.14
C THR A 8 -10.87 36.62 38.84
N LEU A 9 -11.29 37.58 38.01
CA LEU A 9 -12.01 37.31 36.76
C LEU A 9 -11.13 37.39 35.49
N SER A 10 -9.87 37.83 35.61
CA SER A 10 -8.96 37.95 34.45
C SER A 10 -8.27 36.64 34.03
N VAL A 11 -8.52 35.52 34.70
CA VAL A 11 -8.00 34.19 34.32
C VAL A 11 -9.13 33.27 33.82
N ALA A 12 -10.30 33.82 33.47
CA ALA A 12 -11.14 33.15 32.49
C ALA A 12 -10.41 33.26 31.15
N SER A 13 -9.54 32.28 30.88
CA SER A 13 -8.94 32.05 29.56
C SER A 13 -10.05 32.25 28.55
N ILE A 14 -9.93 33.29 27.72
CA ILE A 14 -10.78 33.47 26.53
C ILE A 14 -10.47 32.26 25.66
N ARG A 15 -11.12 31.14 25.95
CA ARG A 15 -11.03 29.88 25.24
C ARG A 15 -11.94 30.06 24.05
N MET A 16 -11.36 30.53 22.96
CA MET A 16 -11.98 30.33 21.66
C MET A 16 -12.18 28.82 21.52
N ASP A 17 -13.42 28.41 21.33
CA ASP A 17 -13.82 27.04 21.01
C ASP A 17 -13.09 26.50 19.77
N SER A 18 -12.77 27.39 18.83
CA SER A 18 -11.94 27.12 17.66
C SER A 18 -10.46 26.85 17.97
N ASN A 19 -9.98 27.18 19.18
CA ASN A 19 -8.60 26.96 19.59
C ASN A 19 -8.49 25.81 20.60
N VAL A 20 -7.98 24.66 20.13
CA VAL A 20 -7.77 23.50 20.98
C VAL A 20 -6.69 23.76 22.03
N ALA A 21 -7.03 23.55 23.30
CA ALA A 21 -6.06 23.64 24.38
C ALA A 21 -5.03 22.50 24.28
N ARG A 22 -3.77 22.85 24.05
CA ARG A 22 -2.67 21.89 23.97
C ARG A 22 -2.12 21.58 25.37
N ASN A 23 -1.67 20.34 25.56
CA ASN A 23 -1.00 19.94 26.80
C ASN A 23 0.43 20.53 26.82
N GLY A 24 0.66 21.52 27.69
CA GLY A 24 1.97 22.17 27.84
C GLY A 24 3.10 21.19 28.13
N ARG A 25 2.88 20.18 28.98
CA ARG A 25 3.89 19.16 29.29
C ARG A 25 4.31 18.36 28.05
N LEU A 26 3.36 18.05 27.15
CA LEU A 26 3.69 17.36 25.90
C LEU A 26 4.47 18.29 24.95
N ILE A 27 4.21 19.60 25.01
CA ILE A 27 4.97 20.56 24.21
C ILE A 27 6.42 20.62 24.65
N ASP A 28 6.68 20.57 25.96
CA ASP A 28 8.02 20.66 26.54
C ASP A 28 8.85 19.38 26.36
N ILE A 29 8.20 18.21 26.25
CA ILE A 29 8.87 16.91 26.10
C ILE A 29 9.30 16.66 24.64
N VAL A 30 8.51 17.12 23.67
CA VAL A 30 8.74 16.81 22.25
C VAL A 30 9.67 17.85 21.64
N ASP A 31 10.87 17.43 21.24
CA ASP A 31 11.85 18.26 20.55
C ASP A 31 11.46 18.57 19.09
N ILE A 32 12.23 19.45 18.44
CA ILE A 32 11.96 19.89 17.07
C ILE A 32 12.13 18.74 16.08
N ASN A 33 13.11 17.87 16.30
CA ASN A 33 13.40 16.76 15.40
C ASN A 33 12.23 15.76 15.35
N TRP A 34 11.69 15.40 16.51
CA TRP A 34 10.54 14.50 16.61
C TRP A 34 9.26 15.14 16.04
N ARG A 35 9.10 16.47 16.16
CA ARG A 35 7.96 17.18 15.54
C ARG A 35 8.00 17.18 14.02
N GLU A 36 9.19 17.18 13.45
CA GLU A 36 9.40 17.27 12.00
C GLU A 36 9.58 15.90 11.34
N GLU A 37 9.82 14.86 12.14
CA GLU A 37 9.98 13.48 11.69
C GLU A 37 8.74 13.00 10.93
N LYS A 38 8.97 12.35 9.79
CA LYS A 38 7.94 11.71 8.98
C LYS A 38 8.28 10.24 8.83
N LEU A 39 7.25 9.40 8.88
CA LEU A 39 7.42 7.99 8.61
C LEU A 39 7.95 7.79 7.17
N PRO A 40 8.84 6.82 6.95
CA PRO A 40 9.30 6.49 5.61
C PRO A 40 8.13 5.94 4.78
N ASN A 41 8.21 6.15 3.47
CA ASN A 41 7.28 5.52 2.53
C ASN A 41 7.72 4.07 2.32
N GLU A 42 7.02 3.13 2.94
CA GLU A 42 7.26 1.70 2.76
C GLU A 42 6.30 1.12 1.71
N ALA A 43 6.81 0.23 0.85
CA ALA A 43 6.00 -0.46 -0.14
C ALA A 43 5.18 -1.57 0.54
N ILE A 44 3.94 -1.75 0.09
CA ILE A 44 3.12 -2.88 0.55
C ILE A 44 3.60 -4.17 -0.12
N ALA A 45 3.55 -5.28 0.62
CA ALA A 45 3.80 -6.60 0.07
C ALA A 45 2.60 -7.01 -0.80
N VAL A 46 2.75 -6.87 -2.12
CA VAL A 46 1.73 -7.29 -3.09
C VAL A 46 1.97 -8.76 -3.47
N PRO A 47 0.98 -9.67 -3.33
CA PRO A 47 1.12 -11.05 -3.77
C PRO A 47 1.28 -11.13 -5.28
N ALA A 48 2.49 -11.40 -5.76
CA ALA A 48 2.78 -11.45 -7.20
C ALA A 48 1.92 -12.48 -7.96
N ALA A 49 1.56 -13.60 -7.30
CA ALA A 49 0.73 -14.65 -7.88
C ALA A 49 -0.70 -14.18 -8.24
N GLU A 50 -1.21 -13.14 -7.57
CA GLU A 50 -2.54 -12.56 -7.84
C GLU A 50 -2.46 -11.39 -8.84
N LEU A 51 -1.26 -11.05 -9.32
CA LEU A 51 -1.09 -10.03 -10.34
C LEU A 51 -1.17 -10.66 -11.74
N PRO A 52 -1.70 -9.91 -12.73
CA PRO A 52 -1.61 -10.31 -14.13
C PRO A 52 -0.15 -10.48 -14.57
N ASP A 53 0.10 -11.45 -15.44
CA ASP A 53 1.40 -11.65 -16.05
C ASP A 53 1.84 -10.38 -16.81
N PRO A 54 3.01 -9.79 -16.52
CA PRO A 54 3.53 -8.66 -17.30
C PRO A 54 3.82 -9.01 -18.77
N GLU A 55 4.11 -10.27 -19.07
CA GLU A 55 4.41 -10.76 -20.43
C GLU A 55 3.48 -11.93 -20.79
N PRO A 56 2.19 -11.68 -21.04
CA PRO A 56 1.23 -12.76 -21.24
C PRO A 56 1.58 -13.56 -22.50
N ASP A 57 1.98 -14.82 -22.31
CA ASP A 57 2.22 -15.80 -23.38
C ASP A 57 0.94 -16.20 -24.13
N ASN A 58 -0.22 -15.88 -23.56
CA ASN A 58 -1.53 -16.15 -24.12
C ASN A 58 -2.28 -14.86 -24.46
N SER A 59 -3.42 -14.97 -25.14
CA SER A 59 -4.21 -13.81 -25.57
C SER A 59 -5.06 -13.16 -24.45
N ASN A 60 -4.83 -13.50 -23.17
CA ASN A 60 -5.58 -13.02 -22.01
C ASN A 60 -4.69 -12.23 -21.02
N PRO A 61 -4.53 -10.91 -21.21
CA PRO A 61 -3.67 -10.06 -20.39
C PRO A 61 -4.23 -9.73 -18.99
N GLN A 62 -5.40 -10.27 -18.62
CA GLN A 62 -5.98 -10.11 -17.27
C GLN A 62 -5.82 -11.36 -16.41
N GLU A 63 -5.28 -12.44 -16.97
CA GLU A 63 -5.04 -13.66 -16.22
C GLU A 63 -3.90 -13.48 -15.22
N THR A 64 -4.15 -13.87 -13.98
CA THR A 64 -3.14 -13.87 -12.92
C THR A 64 -2.18 -15.06 -13.08
N LEU A 65 -0.95 -14.91 -12.58
CA LEU A 65 0.03 -16.02 -12.59
C LEU A 65 -0.52 -17.29 -11.95
N ARG A 66 -1.28 -17.15 -10.85
CA ARG A 66 -1.91 -18.29 -10.16
C ARG A 66 -2.95 -19.00 -11.03
N GLU A 67 -3.73 -18.26 -11.81
CA GLU A 67 -4.73 -18.85 -12.71
C GLU A 67 -4.07 -19.58 -13.89
N GLN A 68 -2.97 -19.02 -14.42
CA GLN A 68 -2.19 -19.63 -15.50
C GLN A 68 -1.63 -21.00 -15.09
N GLU A 69 -1.07 -21.13 -13.89
CA GLU A 69 -0.52 -22.39 -13.37
C GLU A 69 -1.57 -23.51 -13.20
N GLN A 70 -2.85 -23.15 -13.04
CA GLN A 70 -3.95 -24.11 -12.90
C GLN A 70 -4.44 -24.65 -14.24
N LYS A 71 -4.00 -24.08 -15.36
CA LYS A 71 -4.37 -24.53 -16.70
C LYS A 71 -3.47 -25.67 -17.16
N TRP A 72 -4.10 -26.72 -17.69
CA TRP A 72 -3.38 -27.79 -18.39
C TRP A 72 -3.22 -27.41 -19.86
N THR A 73 -2.00 -27.07 -20.27
CA THR A 73 -1.67 -26.65 -21.65
C THR A 73 -1.01 -27.74 -22.49
N ASP A 74 -0.71 -28.90 -21.90
CA ASP A 74 -0.07 -30.00 -22.63
C ASP A 74 -1.09 -30.77 -23.48
N LEU A 75 -0.93 -30.63 -24.80
CA LEU A 75 -1.76 -31.29 -25.82
C LEU A 75 -1.08 -32.51 -26.45
N ALA A 76 0.13 -32.90 -25.99
CA ALA A 76 0.92 -33.99 -26.55
C ALA A 76 1.14 -33.95 -28.09
N LEU A 77 1.02 -32.78 -28.73
CA LEU A 77 1.11 -32.62 -30.19
C LEU A 77 2.45 -33.07 -30.77
N ASN A 78 3.52 -33.05 -29.96
CA ASN A 78 4.83 -33.58 -30.30
C ASN A 78 4.80 -35.08 -30.68
N MET A 79 3.81 -35.84 -30.19
CA MET A 79 3.63 -37.24 -30.55
C MET A 79 3.15 -37.41 -32.01
N ILE A 80 2.36 -36.47 -32.52
CA ILE A 80 1.80 -36.52 -33.89
C ILE A 80 2.90 -36.29 -34.93
N HIS A 81 3.86 -35.40 -34.67
CA HIS A 81 4.95 -35.13 -35.61
C HIS A 81 5.88 -36.35 -35.79
N ARG A 82 6.03 -37.19 -34.76
CA ARG A 82 6.91 -38.36 -34.79
C ARG A 82 6.35 -39.56 -35.56
N THR A 83 5.04 -39.60 -35.81
CA THR A 83 4.40 -40.74 -36.50
C THR A 83 4.31 -40.56 -38.01
N ILE A 84 4.69 -39.41 -38.56
CA ILE A 84 4.76 -39.20 -40.00
C ILE A 84 6.08 -39.84 -40.48
N PRO A 85 6.06 -40.96 -41.22
CA PRO A 85 7.28 -41.49 -41.81
C PRO A 85 7.82 -40.43 -42.76
N THR A 86 9.03 -39.96 -42.49
CA THR A 86 9.82 -39.18 -43.45
C THR A 86 10.09 -40.10 -44.64
N VAL A 87 9.19 -40.09 -45.64
CA VAL A 87 9.44 -40.69 -46.95
C VAL A 87 10.63 -39.96 -47.56
N HIS A 88 11.82 -40.53 -47.38
CA HIS A 88 12.97 -40.19 -48.18
C HIS A 88 12.65 -40.63 -49.62
N THR A 89 12.22 -39.67 -50.44
CA THR A 89 12.25 -39.81 -51.89
C THR A 89 13.71 -39.85 -52.34
N SER A 90 14.00 -40.87 -53.14
CA SER A 90 15.30 -41.37 -53.64
C SER A 90 16.39 -40.36 -53.97
#